data_AF-A0A9X9A862-F1
#
_entry.id   AF-A0A9X9A862-F1
#
_cell.length_a   1.000
_cell.length_b   1.000
_cell.length_c   1.000
_cell.angle_alpha   90.00
_cell.angle_beta   90.00
_cell.angle_gamma   90.00
#
_symmetry.space_group_name_H-M   'P 1'
#
loop_
_entity.id
_entity.type
_entity.pdbx_description
1 polymer ?
#
loop_
_entity_poly.entity_id
_entity_poly.type
_entity_poly.pdbx_seq_one_letter_code
_entity_poly.pdbx_strand_id
1 'polypeptide(L)'
;KDLYTKSGQTFSLGALPRLLWIKKHEPDVYNNIYSFTMLNDWILYKLSGVLQIDPSNGCTSGIFDLQNRVWDNDVAKECGLSLPFSPTVNEAGTVIGNVTKECAALTGLREGIPVVAGGG
;
A
#
# COMPACT_ATOMS: atom_id res chain seq x y z
N LYS A 1 -22.83 2.69 -5.20
CA LYS A 1 -22.68 2.31 -3.78
C LYS A 1 -21.95 3.46 -3.09
N ASP A 2 -22.28 3.83 -1.87
CA ASP A 2 -21.51 4.88 -1.18
C ASP A 2 -20.12 4.33 -0.81
N LEU A 3 -19.06 4.88 -1.39
CA LEU A 3 -17.65 4.54 -1.14
C LEU A 3 -17.33 4.53 0.36
N TYR A 4 -17.97 5.44 1.10
CA TYR A 4 -17.81 5.53 2.55
C TYR A 4 -18.31 4.27 3.26
N THR A 5 -19.42 3.69 2.81
CA THR A 5 -20.00 2.49 3.45
C THR A 5 -19.08 1.27 3.32
N LYS A 6 -18.23 1.21 2.29
CA LYS A 6 -17.32 0.08 2.06
C LYS A 6 -15.92 0.30 2.63
N SER A 7 -15.37 1.50 2.47
CA SER A 7 -13.98 1.82 2.86
C SER A 7 -13.86 2.54 4.20
N GLY A 8 -14.94 3.13 4.70
CA GLY A 8 -14.93 4.04 5.85
C GLY A 8 -14.26 5.40 5.56
N GLN A 9 -13.84 5.67 4.31
CA GLN A 9 -13.12 6.88 3.96
C GLN A 9 -13.99 7.89 3.22
N THR A 10 -13.72 9.17 3.49
CA THR A 10 -14.27 10.28 2.71
C THR A 10 -13.39 10.54 1.49
N PHE A 11 -13.97 11.10 0.43
CA PHE A 11 -13.27 11.30 -0.83
C PHE A 11 -12.06 12.25 -0.70
N SER A 12 -12.20 13.38 0.00
CA SER A 12 -11.24 14.50 -0.05
C SER A 12 -9.83 14.19 0.47
N LEU A 13 -9.69 13.26 1.42
CA LEU A 13 -8.40 12.96 2.06
C LEU A 13 -7.75 11.65 1.55
N GLY A 14 -8.52 10.82 0.85
CA GLY A 14 -8.07 9.50 0.39
C GLY A 14 -6.97 9.55 -0.67
N ALA A 15 -6.41 8.38 -0.99
CA ALA A 15 -5.47 8.23 -2.10
C ALA A 15 -6.18 8.36 -3.47
N LEU A 16 -7.45 7.98 -3.52
CA LEU A 16 -8.26 7.93 -4.74
C LEU A 16 -8.28 9.24 -5.58
N PRO A 17 -8.61 10.43 -5.04
CA PRO A 17 -8.55 11.68 -5.82
C PRO A 17 -7.14 12.01 -6.31
N ARG A 18 -6.10 11.66 -5.54
CA ARG A 18 -4.71 11.89 -5.91
C ARG A 18 -4.28 10.99 -7.08
N LEU A 19 -4.68 9.72 -7.05
CA LEU A 19 -4.45 8.78 -8.16
C LEU A 19 -5.17 9.22 -9.44
N LEU A 20 -6.42 9.72 -9.33
CA LEU A 20 -7.14 10.29 -10.47
C LEU A 20 -6.46 11.54 -11.03
N TRP A 21 -5.91 12.39 -10.15
CA TRP A 21 -5.16 13.56 -10.56
C TRP A 21 -3.89 13.16 -11.33
N ILE A 22 -3.12 12.18 -10.84
CA ILE A 22 -1.91 11.66 -11.52
C ILE A 22 -2.31 11.07 -12.87
N LYS A 23 -3.37 10.24 -12.94
CA LYS A 23 -3.87 9.71 -14.21
C LYS A 23 -4.17 10.80 -15.24
N LYS A 24 -4.75 11.92 -14.80
CA LYS A 24 -5.15 13.02 -15.68
C LYS A 24 -4.00 13.91 -16.12
N HIS A 25 -3.06 14.22 -15.22
CA HIS A 25 -2.03 15.25 -15.45
C HIS A 25 -0.64 14.68 -15.69
N GLU A 26 -0.37 13.46 -15.22
CA GLU A 26 0.90 12.75 -15.36
C GLU A 26 0.66 11.32 -15.87
N PRO A 27 0.07 11.16 -17.08
CA PRO A 27 -0.32 9.85 -17.60
C PRO A 27 0.87 8.89 -17.76
N ASP A 28 2.06 9.40 -18.10
CA ASP A 28 3.26 8.58 -18.21
C ASP A 28 3.68 8.00 -16.86
N VAL A 29 3.56 8.77 -15.78
CA VAL A 29 3.80 8.27 -14.41
C VAL A 29 2.76 7.22 -14.09
N TYR A 30 1.48 7.53 -14.29
CA TYR A 30 0.37 6.61 -14.02
C TYR A 30 0.53 5.26 -14.72
N ASN A 31 0.90 5.26 -16.00
CA ASN A 31 1.07 4.06 -16.81
C ASN A 31 2.28 3.22 -16.39
N ASN A 32 3.25 3.81 -15.67
CA ASN A 32 4.42 3.12 -15.14
C ASN A 32 4.29 2.71 -13.67
N ILE A 33 3.14 2.97 -13.02
CA ILE A 33 2.90 2.52 -11.64
C ILE A 33 2.82 1.00 -11.64
N TYR A 34 3.74 0.36 -10.91
CA TYR A 34 3.62 -1.07 -10.59
C TYR A 34 2.68 -1.31 -9.41
N SER A 35 2.80 -0.50 -8.35
CA SER A 35 2.01 -0.62 -7.11
C SER A 35 2.03 0.70 -6.35
N PHE A 36 1.14 0.86 -5.38
CA PHE A 36 1.19 1.93 -4.38
C PHE A 36 1.15 1.32 -2.98
N THR A 37 1.73 2.02 -2.00
CA THR A 37 1.74 1.63 -0.58
C THR A 37 1.97 2.88 0.29
N MET A 38 2.08 2.73 1.61
CA MET A 38 2.39 3.82 2.54
C MET A 38 3.90 3.95 2.78
N LEU A 39 4.32 5.09 3.33
CA LEU A 39 5.74 5.39 3.49
C LEU A 39 6.46 4.41 4.43
N ASN A 40 5.81 4.01 5.53
CA ASN A 40 6.33 2.99 6.44
C ASN A 40 6.53 1.65 5.70
N ASP A 41 5.56 1.22 4.89
CA ASP A 41 5.64 -0.01 4.12
C ASP A 41 6.72 0.04 3.04
N TRP A 42 6.96 1.21 2.44
CA TRP A 42 8.09 1.41 1.54
C TRP A 42 9.43 1.22 2.28
N ILE A 43 9.56 1.70 3.51
CA ILE A 43 10.75 1.45 4.34
C ILE A 43 10.89 -0.06 4.58
N LEU A 44 9.81 -0.73 4.99
CA LEU A 44 9.82 -2.19 5.22
C LEU A 44 10.19 -2.98 3.96
N TYR A 45 9.72 -2.54 2.78
CA TYR A 45 10.12 -3.07 1.49
C TYR A 45 11.62 -2.87 1.23
N LYS A 46 12.18 -1.69 1.52
CA LYS A 46 13.63 -1.45 1.40
C LYS A 46 14.45 -2.31 2.36
N LEU A 47 13.92 -2.63 3.55
CA LEU A 47 14.58 -3.52 4.50
C LEU A 47 14.57 -4.99 4.03
N SER A 48 13.41 -5.47 3.57
CA SER A 48 13.13 -6.91 3.41
C SER A 48 13.00 -7.41 1.97
N GLY A 49 12.84 -6.51 1.00
CA GLY A 49 12.45 -6.85 -0.37
C GLY A 49 10.99 -7.27 -0.53
N VAL A 50 10.19 -7.25 0.53
CA VAL A 50 8.78 -7.69 0.52
C VAL A 50 7.86 -6.47 0.50
N LEU A 51 7.13 -6.30 -0.59
CA LEU A 51 6.16 -5.21 -0.73
C LEU A 51 4.84 -5.62 -0.09
N GLN A 52 4.43 -4.87 0.93
CA GLN A 52 3.28 -5.20 1.75
C GLN A 52 2.47 -3.95 2.13
N ILE A 53 1.36 -4.16 2.82
CA ILE A 53 0.63 -3.13 3.55
C ILE A 53 -0.05 -3.72 4.78
N ASP A 54 -0.23 -2.92 5.84
CA ASP A 54 -1.11 -3.29 6.95
C ASP A 54 -2.54 -2.72 6.77
N PRO A 55 -3.59 -3.32 7.36
CA PRO A 55 -4.96 -2.84 7.16
C PRO A 55 -5.22 -1.42 7.66
N SER A 56 -4.53 -0.94 8.70
CA SER A 56 -4.74 0.40 9.24
C SER A 56 -4.27 1.48 8.27
N ASN A 57 -3.18 1.21 7.55
CA ASN A 57 -2.68 2.05 6.48
C ASN A 57 -3.47 1.87 5.17
N GLY A 58 -3.71 0.63 4.76
CA GLY A 58 -4.41 0.29 3.52
C GLY A 58 -5.82 0.88 3.45
N CYS A 59 -6.54 0.93 4.58
CA CYS A 59 -7.89 1.47 4.62
C CYS A 59 -7.95 2.97 4.27
N THR A 60 -6.89 3.74 4.54
CA THR A 60 -6.85 5.19 4.23
C THR A 60 -6.81 5.49 2.73
N SER A 61 -6.55 4.49 1.89
CA SER A 61 -6.55 4.63 0.44
C SER A 61 -7.93 4.96 -0.13
N GLY A 62 -9.00 4.51 0.53
CA GLY A 62 -10.36 4.51 0.01
C GLY A 62 -10.65 3.37 -1.00
N ILE A 63 -9.70 2.46 -1.24
CA ILE A 63 -9.76 1.33 -2.19
C ILE A 63 -9.65 0.01 -1.41
N PHE A 64 -10.27 -0.04 -0.24
CA PHE A 64 -10.10 -1.13 0.71
C PHE A 64 -11.46 -1.50 1.28
N ASP A 65 -11.70 -2.80 1.43
CA ASP A 65 -12.87 -3.31 2.15
C ASP A 65 -12.55 -3.30 3.64
N LEU A 66 -13.18 -2.38 4.38
CA LEU A 66 -12.93 -2.20 5.80
C LEU A 66 -13.34 -3.42 6.64
N GLN A 67 -14.40 -4.14 6.22
CA GLN A 67 -14.92 -5.29 6.96
C GLN A 67 -14.01 -6.52 6.77
N ASN A 68 -13.63 -6.79 5.53
CA ASN A 68 -12.84 -7.96 5.18
C ASN A 68 -11.32 -7.73 5.28
N ARG A 69 -10.91 -6.47 5.45
CA ARG A 69 -9.50 -6.04 5.56
C ARG A 69 -8.66 -6.45 4.35
N VAL A 70 -9.24 -6.30 3.15
CA VAL A 70 -8.59 -6.63 1.88
C VAL A 70 -8.77 -5.52 0.87
N TRP A 71 -7.93 -5.51 -0.16
CA TRP A 71 -8.08 -4.60 -1.29
C TRP A 71 -9.40 -4.79 -2.01
N ASP A 72 -9.98 -3.67 -2.43
CA ASP A 72 -11.22 -3.66 -3.18
C ASP A 72 -11.01 -3.07 -4.58
N ASN A 73 -10.56 -3.94 -5.48
CA ASN A 73 -10.23 -3.53 -6.85
C ASN A 73 -11.45 -3.06 -7.65
N ASP A 74 -12.67 -3.42 -7.25
CA ASP A 74 -13.87 -2.98 -7.94
C ASP A 74 -14.14 -1.48 -7.69
N VAL A 75 -13.84 -0.97 -6.50
CA VAL A 75 -13.87 0.48 -6.22
C VAL A 75 -12.90 1.25 -7.12
N ALA A 76 -11.68 0.74 -7.32
CA ALA A 76 -10.72 1.36 -8.24
C ALA A 76 -11.29 1.40 -9.67
N LYS A 77 -11.82 0.27 -10.16
CA LYS A 77 -12.42 0.17 -11.50
C LYS A 77 -13.61 1.11 -11.69
N GLU A 78 -14.51 1.21 -10.71
CA GLU A 78 -15.66 2.13 -10.75
C GLU A 78 -15.22 3.59 -10.88
N CYS A 79 -14.06 3.95 -10.30
CA CYS A 79 -13.46 5.27 -10.44
C CYS A 79 -12.65 5.43 -11.74
N GLY A 80 -12.62 4.43 -12.60
CA GLY A 80 -11.83 4.42 -13.84
C GLY A 80 -10.34 4.23 -13.61
N LEU A 81 -9.91 3.72 -12.46
CA LEU A 81 -8.51 3.37 -12.19
C LEU A 81 -8.27 1.91 -12.56
N SER A 82 -7.14 1.65 -13.23
CA SER A 82 -6.64 0.29 -13.49
C SER A 82 -5.35 0.12 -12.69
N LEU A 83 -5.47 -0.29 -11.42
CA LEU A 83 -4.32 -0.51 -10.56
C LEU A 83 -3.77 -1.93 -10.80
N PRO A 84 -2.49 -2.07 -11.19
CA PRO A 84 -1.99 -3.36 -11.68
C PRO A 84 -1.65 -4.35 -10.56
N PHE A 85 -1.07 -3.90 -9.44
CA PHE A 85 -0.72 -4.74 -8.30
C PHE A 85 -1.13 -4.10 -6.97
N SER A 86 -1.80 -4.88 -6.14
CA SER A 86 -2.14 -4.50 -4.76
C SER A 86 -1.23 -5.30 -3.81
N PRO A 87 -0.42 -4.66 -2.95
CA PRO A 87 0.47 -5.35 -2.03
C PRO A 87 -0.26 -6.37 -1.15
N THR A 88 0.41 -7.45 -0.76
CA THR A 88 -0.15 -8.38 0.22
C THR A 88 -0.49 -7.65 1.51
N VAL A 89 -1.68 -7.90 2.04
CA VAL A 89 -2.11 -7.35 3.34
C VAL A 89 -1.61 -8.26 4.45
N ASN A 90 -0.78 -7.74 5.36
CA ASN A 90 -0.38 -8.45 6.57
C ASN A 90 -0.82 -7.69 7.81
N GLU A 91 -1.30 -8.40 8.82
CA GLU A 91 -1.65 -7.80 10.11
C GLU A 91 -0.41 -7.26 10.82
N ALA A 92 -0.57 -6.13 11.53
CA ALA A 92 0.46 -5.57 12.37
C ALA A 92 1.04 -6.63 13.33
N GLY A 93 2.36 -6.67 13.47
CA GLY A 93 3.04 -7.71 14.26
C GLY A 93 3.40 -8.99 13.49
N THR A 94 2.98 -9.13 12.24
CA THR A 94 3.37 -10.26 11.36
C THR A 94 4.80 -10.10 10.88
N VAL A 95 5.62 -11.16 10.97
CA VAL A 95 6.94 -11.18 10.33
C VAL A 95 6.75 -11.29 8.81
N ILE A 96 7.18 -10.26 8.08
CA ILE A 96 7.00 -10.18 6.61
C ILE A 96 8.25 -10.62 5.85
N GLY A 97 9.40 -10.70 6.52
CA GLY A 97 10.68 -11.05 5.92
C GLY A 97 11.82 -10.76 6.88
N ASN A 98 13.03 -10.61 6.33
CA ASN A 98 14.23 -10.36 7.10
C ASN A 98 15.06 -9.26 6.43
N VAL A 99 15.88 -8.55 7.21
CA VAL A 99 16.79 -7.53 6.67
C VAL A 99 17.71 -8.16 5.64
N THR A 100 17.68 -7.62 4.43
CA THR A 100 18.51 -8.05 3.30
C THR A 100 19.97 -7.68 3.51
N LYS A 101 20.87 -8.41 2.84
CA LYS A 101 22.30 -8.09 2.80
C LYS A 101 22.58 -6.66 2.31
N GLU A 102 21.87 -6.21 1.26
CA GLU A 102 21.99 -4.85 0.73
C GLU A 102 21.63 -3.81 1.80
N CYS A 103 20.50 -3.99 2.48
CA CYS A 103 20.08 -3.07 3.52
C CYS A 103 21.01 -3.09 4.74
N ALA A 104 21.50 -4.27 5.14
CA ALA A 104 22.48 -4.40 6.22
C ALA A 104 23.74 -3.56 5.94
N ALA A 105 24.26 -3.60 4.71
CA ALA A 105 25.42 -2.81 4.30
C ALA A 105 25.17 -1.28 4.33
N LEU A 106 23.94 -0.83 4.06
CA LEU A 106 23.58 0.59 4.04
C LEU A 106 23.28 1.18 5.43
N THR A 107 22.77 0.35 6.34
CA THR A 107 22.19 0.83 7.61
C THR A 107 22.98 0.42 8.85
N GLY A 108 23.86 -0.59 8.73
CA GLY A 108 24.53 -1.20 9.88
C GLY A 108 23.66 -2.17 10.68
N LEU A 109 22.41 -2.42 10.26
CA LEU A 109 21.58 -3.48 10.82
C LEU A 109 22.17 -4.85 10.50
N ARG A 110 21.98 -5.81 11.41
CA ARG A 110 22.40 -7.20 11.18
C ARG A 110 21.53 -7.85 10.11
N GLU A 111 22.16 -8.41 9.06
CA GLU A 111 21.47 -9.23 8.06
C GLU A 111 20.67 -10.35 8.74
N GLY A 112 19.46 -10.62 8.23
CA GLY A 112 18.63 -11.72 8.71
C GLY A 112 17.76 -11.40 9.93
N ILE A 113 17.87 -10.21 10.56
CA ILE A 113 16.93 -9.86 11.63
C ILE A 113 15.49 -9.74 11.07
N PRO A 114 14.47 -10.23 11.80
CA PRO A 114 13.09 -10.16 11.33
C PRO A 114 12.63 -8.72 11.08
N VAL A 115 11.93 -8.53 9.96
CA VAL A 115 11.19 -7.31 9.64
C VAL A 115 9.72 -7.59 9.85
N VAL A 116 9.04 -6.72 10.59
CA VAL A 116 7.67 -6.94 11.08
C VAL A 116 6.74 -5.87 10.50
N ALA A 117 5.56 -6.27 10.05
CA ALA A 117 4.51 -5.37 9.59
C ALA A 117 4.15 -4.36 10.69
N GLY A 118 4.09 -3.09 10.31
CA GLY A 118 3.75 -1.98 11.21
C GLY A 118 2.26 -1.63 11.21
N GLY A 119 2.00 -0.35 11.45
CA GLY A 119 0.67 0.27 11.46
C GLY A 119 0.79 1.77 11.31
N GLY A 120 -0.32 2.42 10.95
CA GLY A 120 -0.49 3.88 10.96
C GLY A 120 -1.10 4.39 12.27
#